data_AF-A0AA41VCH3-F1
#
_entry.id   AF-A0AA41VCH3-F1
#
_cell.length_a   1.000
_cell.length_b   1.000
_cell.length_c   1.000
_cell.angle_alpha   90.00
_cell.angle_beta   90.00
_cell.angle_gamma   90.00
#
_symmetry.space_group_name_H-M   'P 1'
#
loop_
_entity.id
_entity.type
_entity.pdbx_description
1 polymer ?
#
loop_
_entity_poly.entity_id
_entity_poly.type
_entity_poly.pdbx_seq_one_letter_code
_entity_poly.pdbx_strand_id
1 'polypeptide(L)'
;MKNQPSKDGKKKNFNQKKRLGGKGLSLEAFANAKSKIDGYNPSLIKKQREFYKNAKCVNKYKKSLKQQNAQHDHISKEDTTKLPQEDEEAGTSRKMHNKQNKGHYQSLREVYEKKHEEEEKAKAEKEAMLQARNKEREVVESKRKERRENMFKRTRSGQPIMKYRIEHILQTLQDSAK
;
A
#
# COMPACT_ATOMS: atom_id res chain seq x y z
N MET A 1 -13.53 -61.72 -29.90
CA MET A 1 -14.18 -60.41 -30.10
C MET A 1 -13.90 -59.58 -28.86
N LYS A 2 -13.07 -58.52 -28.97
CA LYS A 2 -12.62 -57.71 -27.83
C LYS A 2 -13.39 -56.39 -27.83
N ASN A 3 -14.12 -56.13 -26.74
CA ASN A 3 -14.90 -54.92 -26.49
C ASN A 3 -13.98 -53.71 -26.27
N GLN A 4 -14.25 -52.59 -26.94
CA GLN A 4 -13.65 -51.29 -26.63
C GLN A 4 -14.63 -50.44 -25.81
N PRO A 5 -14.18 -49.72 -24.75
CA PRO A 5 -15.00 -48.71 -24.09
C PRO A 5 -14.90 -47.36 -24.80
N SER A 6 -16.06 -46.76 -25.10
CA SER A 6 -16.19 -45.40 -25.60
C SER A 6 -15.73 -44.37 -24.56
N LYS A 7 -14.89 -43.42 -24.96
CA LYS A 7 -14.46 -42.28 -24.14
C LYS A 7 -15.43 -41.11 -24.31
N ASP A 8 -16.46 -41.05 -23.48
CA ASP A 8 -17.30 -39.84 -23.38
C ASP A 8 -16.62 -38.79 -22.50
N GLY A 9 -15.81 -37.95 -23.13
CA GLY A 9 -15.21 -36.76 -22.54
C GLY A 9 -16.26 -35.68 -22.27
N LYS A 10 -16.86 -35.71 -21.08
CA LYS A 10 -17.74 -34.62 -20.59
C LYS A 10 -16.91 -33.36 -20.33
N LYS A 11 -16.80 -32.48 -21.33
CA LYS A 11 -16.29 -31.10 -21.16
C LYS A 11 -17.25 -30.33 -20.25
N LYS A 12 -16.85 -30.10 -18.99
CA LYS A 12 -17.59 -29.23 -18.07
C LYS A 12 -17.43 -27.77 -18.52
N ASN A 13 -18.52 -27.15 -18.98
CA ASN A 13 -18.59 -25.74 -19.31
C ASN A 13 -18.39 -24.88 -18.05
N PHE A 14 -17.20 -24.29 -17.89
CA PHE A 14 -16.87 -23.43 -16.74
C PHE A 14 -17.43 -21.99 -16.84
N ASN A 15 -18.15 -21.67 -17.92
CA ASN A 15 -18.51 -20.28 -18.26
C ASN A 15 -19.93 -19.86 -17.88
N GLN A 16 -20.58 -20.54 -16.94
CA GLN A 16 -21.90 -20.13 -16.44
C GLN A 16 -21.95 -20.20 -14.92
N LYS A 17 -21.41 -19.16 -14.26
CA LYS A 17 -21.75 -18.66 -12.89
C LYS A 17 -20.64 -17.73 -12.39
N LYS A 18 -20.39 -16.63 -13.08
CA LYS A 18 -19.80 -15.44 -12.45
C LYS A 18 -20.89 -14.38 -12.32
N ARG A 19 -21.91 -14.71 -11.52
CA ARG A 19 -22.82 -13.71 -10.96
C ARG A 19 -22.00 -12.89 -9.95
N LEU A 20 -22.15 -11.58 -10.01
CA LEU A 20 -21.58 -10.63 -9.08
C LEU A 20 -22.10 -10.97 -7.67
N GLY A 21 -21.21 -11.46 -6.80
CA GLY A 21 -21.55 -12.05 -5.50
C GLY A 21 -21.16 -13.53 -5.38
N GLY A 22 -19.89 -13.84 -5.63
CA GLY A 22 -19.37 -15.20 -5.57
C GLY A 22 -19.17 -15.67 -4.14
N LYS A 23 -19.67 -16.88 -3.86
CA LYS A 23 -19.41 -17.78 -2.72
C LYS A 23 -18.17 -17.37 -1.92
N GLY A 24 -18.36 -17.00 -0.65
CA GLY A 24 -17.28 -16.66 0.27
C GLY A 24 -16.19 -17.73 0.32
N LEU A 25 -15.02 -17.36 0.82
CA LEU A 25 -13.87 -18.26 0.97
C LEU A 25 -14.33 -19.61 1.53
N SER A 26 -13.88 -20.71 0.93
CA SER A 26 -14.23 -22.05 1.41
C SER A 26 -13.77 -22.21 2.86
N LEU A 27 -14.48 -23.04 3.64
CA LEU A 27 -14.09 -23.34 5.02
C LEU A 27 -12.63 -23.83 5.09
N GLU A 28 -12.22 -24.61 4.09
CA GLU A 28 -10.84 -25.04 3.89
C GLU A 28 -9.87 -23.87 3.67
N ALA A 29 -10.24 -22.84 2.90
CA ALA A 29 -9.44 -21.64 2.73
C ALA A 29 -9.32 -20.83 4.03
N PHE A 30 -10.39 -20.76 4.83
CA PHE A 30 -10.37 -20.13 6.15
C PHE A 30 -9.48 -20.88 7.15
N ALA A 31 -9.60 -22.21 7.21
CA ALA A 31 -8.77 -23.06 8.05
C ALA A 31 -7.30 -22.94 7.65
N ASN A 32 -7.00 -23.00 6.35
CA ASN A 32 -5.64 -22.83 5.82
C ASN A 32 -5.04 -21.45 6.10
N ALA A 33 -5.84 -20.38 6.09
CA ALA A 33 -5.38 -19.03 6.44
C ALA A 33 -4.99 -18.88 7.92
N LYS A 34 -5.45 -19.77 8.79
CA LYS A 34 -5.12 -19.80 10.22
C LYS A 34 -4.07 -20.87 10.56
N SER A 35 -4.02 -21.97 9.83
CA SER A 35 -3.09 -23.09 10.09
C SER A 35 -1.74 -22.92 9.40
N LYS A 36 -1.68 -22.19 8.27
CA LYS A 36 -0.41 -21.83 7.66
C LYS A 36 0.16 -20.62 8.38
N ILE A 37 1.13 -20.86 9.25
CA ILE A 37 2.11 -19.85 9.69
C ILE A 37 3.03 -19.58 8.48
N ASP A 38 2.45 -19.12 7.37
CA ASP A 38 3.26 -18.56 6.29
C ASP A 38 3.81 -17.26 6.84
N GLY A 39 5.13 -17.25 7.11
CA GLY A 39 5.84 -16.14 7.73
C GLY A 39 5.48 -14.84 7.04
N TYR A 40 4.62 -14.04 7.71
CA TYR A 40 4.08 -12.81 7.16
C TYR A 40 5.23 -11.85 6.87
N ASN A 41 5.65 -11.82 5.60
CA ASN A 41 6.71 -10.95 5.14
C ASN A 41 6.09 -9.81 4.33
N PRO A 42 5.90 -8.62 4.93
CA PRO A 42 5.25 -7.49 4.26
C PRO A 42 6.01 -7.05 2.99
N SER A 43 7.32 -7.28 2.92
CA SER A 43 8.13 -6.91 1.76
C SER A 43 7.81 -7.76 0.53
N LEU A 44 7.61 -9.07 0.70
CA LEU A 44 7.27 -9.97 -0.40
C LEU A 44 5.85 -9.71 -0.92
N ILE A 45 4.90 -9.49 0.00
CA ILE A 45 3.53 -9.12 -0.34
C ILE A 45 3.49 -7.79 -1.11
N LYS A 46 4.28 -6.80 -0.70
CA LYS A 46 4.40 -5.51 -1.39
C LYS A 46 4.96 -5.69 -2.80
N LYS A 47 6.06 -6.45 -2.96
CA LYS A 47 6.64 -6.76 -4.28
C LYS A 47 5.65 -7.44 -5.22
N GLN A 48 4.90 -8.42 -4.73
CA GLN A 48 3.91 -9.14 -5.53
C GLN A 48 2.76 -8.23 -5.97
N ARG A 49 2.27 -7.36 -5.07
CA ARG A 49 1.23 -6.36 -5.39
C ARG A 49 1.70 -5.38 -6.45
N GLU A 50 2.92 -4.86 -6.32
CA GLU A 50 3.52 -3.93 -7.27
C GLU A 50 3.73 -4.59 -8.64
N PHE A 51 4.27 -5.81 -8.68
CA PHE A 51 4.43 -6.58 -9.91
C PHE A 51 3.09 -6.73 -10.66
N TYR A 52 2.02 -7.09 -9.94
CA TYR A 52 0.70 -7.24 -10.55
C TYR A 52 0.12 -5.92 -11.07
N LYS A 53 0.28 -4.82 -10.32
CA LYS A 53 -0.12 -3.48 -10.76
C LYS A 53 0.62 -3.08 -12.04
N ASN A 54 1.93 -3.29 -12.07
CA ASN A 54 2.78 -2.94 -13.20
C ASN A 54 2.41 -3.76 -14.44
N ALA A 55 2.24 -5.08 -14.29
CA ALA A 55 1.78 -5.95 -15.38
C ALA A 55 0.42 -5.51 -15.94
N LYS A 56 -0.51 -5.07 -15.08
CA LYS A 56 -1.81 -4.55 -15.49
C LYS A 56 -1.66 -3.26 -16.32
N CYS A 57 -0.81 -2.34 -15.88
CA CYS A 57 -0.54 -1.09 -16.61
C CYS A 57 0.11 -1.36 -17.97
N VAL A 58 1.12 -2.22 -18.04
CA VAL A 58 1.78 -2.62 -19.30
C VAL A 58 0.78 -3.26 -20.26
N ASN A 59 -0.07 -4.16 -19.77
CA ASN A 59 -1.09 -4.80 -20.59
C ASN A 59 -2.14 -3.80 -21.09
N LYS A 60 -2.55 -2.83 -20.26
CA LYS A 60 -3.45 -1.76 -20.66
C LYS A 60 -2.82 -0.90 -21.77
N TYR A 61 -1.57 -0.51 -21.60
CA TYR A 61 -0.81 0.25 -22.60
C TYR A 61 -0.69 -0.52 -23.93
N LYS A 62 -0.25 -1.78 -23.89
CA LYS A 62 -0.16 -2.64 -25.08
C LYS A 62 -1.50 -2.78 -25.81
N LYS A 63 -2.62 -2.84 -25.08
CA LYS A 63 -3.97 -2.85 -25.69
C LYS A 63 -4.31 -1.53 -26.36
N SER A 64 -4.01 -0.40 -25.72
CA SER A 64 -4.22 0.93 -26.30
C SER A 64 -3.40 1.14 -27.57
N LEU A 65 -2.13 0.71 -27.56
CA LEU A 65 -1.25 0.80 -28.72
C LEU A 65 -1.79 -0.02 -29.90
N LYS A 66 -2.28 -1.24 -29.64
CA LYS A 66 -2.94 -2.06 -30.67
C LYS A 66 -4.18 -1.40 -31.23
N GLN A 67 -4.97 -0.71 -30.41
CA GLN A 67 -6.15 0.03 -30.88
C GLN A 67 -5.75 1.19 -31.78
N GLN A 68 -4.74 1.98 -31.40
CA GLN A 68 -4.23 3.07 -32.23
C GLN A 68 -3.69 2.59 -33.58
N ASN A 69 -2.89 1.51 -33.58
CA ASN A 69 -2.36 0.95 -34.83
C ASN A 69 -3.48 0.38 -35.72
N ALA A 70 -4.50 -0.28 -35.14
CA ALA A 70 -5.65 -0.74 -35.89
C ALA A 70 -6.45 0.42 -36.53
N GLN A 71 -6.55 1.58 -35.87
CA GLN A 71 -7.18 2.76 -36.46
C GLN A 71 -6.33 3.35 -37.60
N HIS A 72 -5.00 3.37 -37.48
CA HIS A 72 -4.09 3.85 -38.53
C HIS A 72 -4.16 2.97 -39.80
N ASP A 73 -4.30 1.66 -39.65
CA ASP A 73 -4.45 0.71 -40.78
C ASP A 73 -5.80 0.81 -41.50
N HIS A 74 -6.84 1.33 -40.82
CA HIS A 74 -8.14 1.64 -41.43
C HIS A 74 -8.13 3.00 -42.14
N ILE A 75 -7.49 4.02 -41.57
CA ILE A 75 -7.40 5.37 -42.18
C ILE A 75 -6.51 5.35 -43.44
N SER A 76 -5.49 4.49 -43.48
CA SER A 76 -4.59 4.37 -44.64
C SER A 76 -5.21 3.66 -45.86
N LYS A 77 -6.47 3.19 -45.78
CA LYS A 77 -7.18 2.52 -46.88
C LYS A 77 -8.34 3.32 -47.47
N GLU A 78 -8.70 4.46 -46.88
CA GLU A 78 -9.85 5.28 -47.31
C GLU A 78 -9.47 6.73 -47.68
N ASP A 79 -8.20 6.99 -48.02
CA ASP A 79 -7.78 8.31 -48.51
C ASP A 79 -7.69 8.35 -50.04
N THR A 80 -8.77 7.98 -50.71
CA THR A 80 -9.08 8.50 -52.04
C THR A 80 -10.59 8.63 -52.18
N THR A 81 -11.04 9.85 -52.47
CA THR A 81 -12.35 10.27 -53.00
C THR A 81 -13.36 10.97 -52.05
N LYS A 82 -13.32 12.31 -52.13
CA LYS A 82 -14.44 13.27 -52.35
C LYS A 82 -15.17 13.90 -51.14
N LEU A 83 -14.84 15.17 -50.89
CA LEU A 83 -15.79 16.29 -50.66
C LEU A 83 -16.70 16.48 -51.91
N PRO A 84 -17.91 17.09 -51.87
CA PRO A 84 -18.27 18.29 -51.08
C PRO A 84 -19.74 18.43 -50.56
N GLN A 85 -19.97 19.51 -49.79
CA GLN A 85 -21.12 20.45 -49.83
C GLN A 85 -22.26 20.38 -48.77
N GLU A 86 -22.19 21.38 -47.88
CA GLU A 86 -23.19 22.34 -47.32
C GLU A 86 -24.70 22.07 -47.46
N ASP A 87 -25.43 22.23 -46.34
CA ASP A 87 -26.71 22.96 -46.26
C ASP A 87 -27.14 23.23 -44.80
N GLU A 88 -27.98 24.24 -44.67
CA GLU A 88 -28.17 25.23 -43.58
C GLU A 88 -29.09 24.86 -42.39
N GLU A 89 -28.95 25.71 -41.36
CA GLU A 89 -29.97 26.22 -40.44
C GLU A 89 -30.53 25.45 -39.21
N ALA A 90 -30.44 26.18 -38.09
CA ALA A 90 -31.45 26.40 -37.06
C ALA A 90 -31.77 25.30 -36.01
N GLY A 91 -31.39 25.62 -34.76
CA GLY A 91 -32.39 25.61 -33.69
C GLY A 91 -32.07 24.79 -32.43
N THR A 92 -31.93 25.52 -31.33
CA THR A 92 -32.18 25.10 -29.93
C THR A 92 -31.06 24.41 -29.15
N SER A 93 -30.09 25.23 -28.70
CA SER A 93 -29.30 24.96 -27.50
C SER A 93 -30.20 24.89 -26.26
N ARG A 94 -30.71 23.69 -25.96
CA ARG A 94 -31.44 23.41 -24.72
C ARG A 94 -30.48 23.56 -23.54
N LYS A 95 -30.56 24.70 -22.85
CA LYS A 95 -29.87 24.95 -21.58
C LYS A 95 -30.30 23.89 -20.56
N MET A 96 -29.43 22.92 -20.32
CA MET A 96 -29.62 21.86 -19.33
C MET A 96 -29.81 22.45 -17.93
N HIS A 97 -30.90 22.06 -17.29
CA HIS A 97 -31.30 22.48 -15.95
C HIS A 97 -30.42 21.82 -14.87
N ASN A 98 -29.15 22.17 -14.76
CA ASN A 98 -28.25 21.67 -13.70
C ASN A 98 -28.15 22.67 -12.54
N LYS A 99 -29.22 22.81 -11.75
CA LYS A 99 -29.23 23.70 -10.57
C LYS A 99 -29.55 23.02 -9.24
N GLN A 100 -29.49 21.69 -9.15
CA GLN A 100 -29.87 20.95 -7.93
C GLN A 100 -28.73 20.26 -7.17
N ASN A 101 -27.46 20.31 -7.63
CA ASN A 101 -26.35 19.62 -6.96
C ASN A 101 -25.44 20.48 -6.06
N LYS A 102 -25.76 21.76 -5.79
CA LYS A 102 -24.87 22.64 -5.01
C LYS A 102 -24.68 22.19 -3.55
N GLY A 103 -25.65 21.52 -2.94
CA GLY A 103 -25.55 21.03 -1.55
C GLY A 103 -24.71 19.74 -1.39
N HIS A 104 -24.65 18.88 -2.41
CA HIS A 104 -23.89 17.62 -2.32
C HIS A 104 -22.37 17.84 -2.24
N TYR A 105 -21.86 18.85 -2.96
CA TYR A 105 -20.45 19.23 -2.90
C TYR A 105 -20.04 19.85 -1.56
N GLN A 106 -20.96 20.53 -0.87
CA GLN A 106 -20.71 21.06 0.48
C GLN A 106 -20.59 19.93 1.51
N SER A 107 -21.49 18.95 1.47
CA SER A 107 -21.41 17.75 2.33
C SER A 107 -20.13 16.92 2.10
N LEU A 108 -19.68 16.77 0.85
CA LEU A 108 -18.41 16.08 0.55
C LEU A 108 -17.18 16.81 1.11
N ARG A 109 -17.21 18.15 1.10
CA ARG A 109 -16.15 18.99 1.67
C ARG A 109 -16.07 18.81 3.18
N GLU A 110 -17.21 18.84 3.86
CA GLU A 110 -17.29 18.61 5.32
C GLU A 110 -16.77 17.23 5.72
N VAL A 111 -17.09 16.18 4.96
CA VAL A 111 -16.58 14.82 5.22
C VAL A 111 -15.07 14.75 5.03
N TYR A 112 -14.53 15.46 4.05
CA TYR A 112 -13.09 15.53 3.82
C TYR A 112 -12.36 16.29 4.94
N GLU A 113 -12.89 17.45 5.33
CA GLU A 113 -12.33 18.27 6.42
C GLU A 113 -12.31 17.50 7.73
N LYS A 114 -13.42 16.82 8.09
CA LYS A 114 -13.50 15.98 9.30
C LYS A 114 -12.46 14.85 9.30
N LYS A 115 -12.31 14.13 8.19
CA LYS A 115 -11.28 13.07 8.09
C LYS A 115 -9.87 13.62 8.24
N HIS A 116 -9.60 14.76 7.62
CA HIS A 116 -8.29 15.39 7.70
C HIS A 116 -7.98 15.83 9.13
N GLU A 117 -8.94 16.41 9.84
CA GLU A 117 -8.79 16.80 11.24
C GLU A 117 -8.54 15.59 12.16
N GLU A 118 -9.27 14.49 11.95
CA GLU A 118 -9.06 13.25 12.71
C GLU A 118 -7.68 12.64 12.45
N GLU A 119 -7.23 12.64 11.19
CA GLU A 119 -5.89 12.15 10.83
C GLU A 119 -4.78 13.01 11.42
N GLU A 120 -4.91 14.33 11.40
CA GLU A 120 -3.93 15.25 12.01
C GLU A 120 -3.87 15.09 13.53
N LYS A 121 -5.02 14.93 14.21
CA LYS A 121 -5.06 14.63 15.65
C LYS A 121 -4.38 13.29 15.95
N ALA A 122 -4.68 12.25 15.18
CA ALA A 122 -4.05 10.94 15.35
C ALA A 122 -2.54 10.95 15.08
N LYS A 123 -2.05 11.81 14.19
CA LYS A 123 -0.61 12.03 13.97
C LYS A 123 0.01 12.73 15.18
N ALA A 124 -0.62 13.80 15.67
CA ALA A 124 -0.13 14.56 16.82
C ALA A 124 -0.04 13.70 18.09
N GLU A 125 -1.04 12.87 18.38
CA GLU A 125 -1.03 11.95 19.53
C GLU A 125 0.12 10.93 19.42
N LYS A 126 0.32 10.34 18.23
CA LYS A 126 1.42 9.41 17.99
C LYS A 126 2.77 10.08 18.11
N GLU A 127 2.91 11.29 17.59
CA GLU A 127 4.15 12.06 17.70
C GLU A 127 4.46 12.38 19.16
N ALA A 128 3.47 12.83 19.94
CA ALA A 128 3.63 13.09 21.37
C ALA A 128 4.09 11.83 22.13
N MET A 129 3.50 10.67 21.84
CA MET A 129 3.93 9.40 22.44
C MET A 129 5.36 9.02 22.04
N LEU A 130 5.73 9.23 20.78
CA LEU A 130 7.09 8.96 20.30
C LEU A 130 8.11 9.91 20.91
N GLN A 131 7.77 11.20 21.04
CA GLN A 131 8.63 12.18 21.69
C GLN A 131 8.85 11.83 23.17
N ALA A 132 7.80 11.42 23.90
CA ALA A 132 7.93 10.98 25.29
C ALA A 132 8.89 9.78 25.42
N ARG A 133 8.72 8.76 24.56
CA ARG A 133 9.61 7.60 24.50
C ARG A 133 11.05 7.98 24.15
N ASN A 134 11.24 8.90 23.22
CA ASN A 134 12.56 9.34 22.81
C ASN A 134 13.28 10.12 23.93
N LYS A 135 12.56 10.98 24.66
CA LYS A 135 13.10 11.68 25.84
C LYS A 135 13.55 10.70 26.93
N GLU A 136 12.75 9.67 27.21
CA GLU A 136 13.13 8.62 28.17
C GLU A 136 14.42 7.90 27.74
N ARG A 137 14.50 7.53 26.45
CA ARG A 137 15.71 6.90 25.87
C ARG A 137 16.92 7.82 25.96
N GLU A 138 16.76 9.10 25.65
CA GLU A 138 17.84 10.08 25.71
C GLU A 138 18.40 10.22 27.13
N VAL A 139 17.55 10.19 28.16
CA VAL A 139 17.99 10.20 29.56
C VAL A 139 18.79 8.95 29.92
N VAL A 140 18.39 7.77 29.45
CA VAL A 140 19.14 6.54 29.68
C VAL A 140 20.47 6.55 28.92
N GLU A 141 20.45 7.03 27.68
CA GLU A 141 21.64 7.12 26.84
C GLU A 141 22.63 8.16 27.35
N SER A 142 22.18 9.32 27.86
CA SER A 142 23.04 10.34 28.44
C SER A 142 23.75 9.81 29.67
N LYS A 143 23.03 9.14 30.59
CA LYS A 143 23.62 8.44 31.74
C LYS A 143 24.64 7.38 31.32
N ARG A 144 24.35 6.61 30.26
CA ARG A 144 25.28 5.60 29.73
C ARG A 144 26.53 6.23 29.15
N LYS A 145 26.40 7.33 28.41
CA LYS A 145 27.52 8.08 27.82
C LYS A 145 28.39 8.69 28.91
N GLU A 146 27.80 9.33 29.91
CA GLU A 146 28.52 9.91 31.05
C GLU A 146 29.30 8.83 31.82
N ARG A 147 28.64 7.70 32.16
CA ARG A 147 29.31 6.55 32.80
C ARG A 147 30.51 6.08 31.97
N ARG A 148 30.33 5.95 30.65
CA ARG A 148 31.38 5.53 29.72
C ARG A 148 32.53 6.54 29.67
N GLU A 149 32.23 7.83 29.58
CA GLU A 149 33.23 8.88 29.57
C GLU A 149 34.06 8.87 30.86
N ASN A 150 33.40 8.75 32.01
CA ASN A 150 34.07 8.61 33.30
C ASN A 150 34.99 7.38 33.37
N MET A 151 34.61 6.25 32.74
CA MET A 151 35.47 5.05 32.66
C MET A 151 36.70 5.23 31.79
N PHE A 152 36.65 6.11 30.79
CA PHE A 152 37.76 6.38 29.89
C PHE A 152 38.73 7.46 30.40
N LYS A 153 38.37 8.18 31.47
CA LYS A 153 39.28 9.15 32.09
C LYS A 153 40.52 8.45 32.63
N ARG A 154 41.68 9.05 32.35
CA ARG A 154 43.01 8.55 32.72
C ARG A 154 43.80 9.59 33.50
N THR A 155 44.71 9.14 34.33
CA THR A 155 45.71 9.95 35.03
C THR A 155 46.80 10.41 34.04
N ARG A 156 47.72 11.27 34.50
CA ARG A 156 48.87 11.73 33.71
C ARG A 156 49.75 10.59 33.18
N SER A 157 49.84 9.47 33.92
CA SER A 157 50.59 8.27 33.52
C SER A 157 49.80 7.32 32.62
N GLY A 158 48.57 7.69 32.22
CA GLY A 158 47.71 6.87 31.36
C GLY A 158 46.92 5.79 32.10
N GLN A 159 47.08 5.67 33.43
CA GLN A 159 46.28 4.74 34.22
C GLN A 159 44.83 5.23 34.33
N PRO A 160 43.86 4.33 34.33
CA PRO A 160 42.45 4.69 34.50
C PRO A 160 42.21 5.31 35.88
N ILE A 161 41.38 6.35 35.96
CA ILE A 161 41.06 6.98 37.25
C ILE A 161 40.25 6.02 38.11
N MET A 162 40.83 5.59 39.23
CA MET A 162 40.25 4.56 40.10
C MET A 162 38.95 5.01 40.78
N LYS A 163 38.77 6.32 41.05
CA LYS A 163 37.53 6.87 41.62
C LYS A 163 36.29 6.37 40.85
N TYR A 164 36.25 6.63 39.55
CA TYR A 164 35.11 6.26 38.72
C TYR A 164 34.95 4.74 38.60
N ARG A 165 36.06 3.99 38.52
CA ARG A 165 35.99 2.53 38.43
C ARG A 165 35.40 1.89 39.68
N ILE A 166 35.81 2.36 40.86
CA ILE A 166 35.28 1.90 42.14
C ILE A 166 33.79 2.24 42.24
N GLU A 167 33.40 3.48 41.91
CA GLU A 167 31.99 3.89 41.84
C GLU A 167 31.16 2.95 40.94
N HIS A 168 31.68 2.59 39.76
CA HIS A 168 31.00 1.67 38.85
C HIS A 168 30.83 0.27 39.45
N ILE A 169 31.89 -0.28 40.05
CA ILE A 169 31.85 -1.60 40.70
C ILE A 169 30.82 -1.59 41.85
N LEU A 170 30.85 -0.57 42.70
CA LEU A 170 29.89 -0.43 43.80
C LEU A 170 28.45 -0.33 43.29
N GLN A 171 28.20 0.46 42.24
CA GLN A 171 26.89 0.55 41.62
C GLN A 171 26.42 -0.80 41.07
N THR A 172 27.30 -1.54 40.38
CA THR A 172 26.93 -2.87 39.84
C THR A 172 26.64 -3.89 40.94
N LEU A 173 27.37 -3.83 42.07
CA LEU A 173 27.11 -4.69 43.22
C LEU A 173 25.76 -4.35 43.86
N GLN A 174 25.46 -3.05 44.03
CA GLN A 174 24.15 -2.62 44.55
C GLN A 174 23.00 -2.98 43.62
N ASP A 175 23.17 -2.82 42.31
CA ASP A 175 22.15 -3.19 41.32
C ASP A 175 21.95 -4.72 41.25
N SER A 176 23.00 -5.51 41.50
CA SER A 176 22.89 -6.98 41.57
C SER A 176 22.26 -7.51 42.86
N ALA A 177 22.24 -6.70 43.92
CA ALA A 177 21.67 -7.04 45.22
C ALA A 177 20.20 -6.62 45.36
N LYS A 178 19.67 -5.84 44.42
CA LYS A 178 18.27 -5.43 44.33
C LYS A 178 17.48 -6.40 43.44
#